data_AF-A0A958DW22-F1
#
_entry.id   AF-A0A958DW22-F1
#
_cell.length_a   1.000
_cell.length_b   1.000
_cell.length_c   1.000
_cell.angle_alpha   90.00
_cell.angle_beta   90.00
_cell.angle_gamma   90.00
#
_symmetry.space_group_name_H-M   'P 1'
#
loop_
_entity.id
_entity.type
_entity.pdbx_description
1 polymer ?
#
loop_
_entity_poly.entity_id
_entity_poly.type
_entity_poly.pdbx_seq_one_letter_code
_entity_poly.pdbx_strand_id
1 'polypeptide(L)' 'RQKSLAVNYKNRSIGEFRVDILVKNIVVLELKSVERHDPLFEAQLLSYLKSGNYRVGLLINFNTRLLKNGIKRLIL' A
#
# COMPACT_ATOMS: atom_id res chain seq x y z
N ARG A 1 -11.02 -7.85 1.89
CA ARG A 1 -11.66 -7.14 3.03
C ARG A 1 -10.56 -6.30 3.69
N GLN A 2 -10.85 -5.06 4.10
CA GLN A 2 -9.85 -4.18 4.72
C GLN A 2 -9.26 -4.82 5.96
N LYS A 3 -7.93 -4.76 6.11
CA LYS A 3 -7.21 -5.33 7.25
C LYS A 3 -6.51 -4.22 8.02
N SER A 4 -6.71 -4.19 9.34
CA SER A 4 -5.93 -3.32 10.22
C SER A 4 -4.53 -3.93 10.39
N LEU A 5 -3.51 -3.09 10.21
CA LEU A 5 -2.11 -3.40 10.47
C LEU A 5 -1.62 -2.49 11.58
N ALA A 6 -1.18 -3.08 12.68
CA ALA A 6 -0.44 -2.36 13.70
C ALA A 6 0.89 -1.87 13.09
N VAL A 7 1.17 -0.59 13.23
CA VAL A 7 2.43 -0.01 12.76
C VAL A 7 3.30 0.31 13.96
N ASN A 8 4.44 -0.38 13.99
CA ASN A 8 5.49 -0.18 14.96
C ASN A 8 6.65 0.55 14.29
N TYR A 9 7.03 1.70 14.83
CA TYR A 9 8.22 2.44 14.41
C TYR A 9 9.18 2.54 15.58
N LYS A 10 10.42 2.06 15.41
CA LYS A 10 11.44 2.04 16.47
C LYS A 10 10.92 1.45 17.79
N ASN A 11 10.27 0.28 17.73
CA ASN A 11 9.64 -0.42 18.87
C ASN A 11 8.53 0.36 19.59
N ARG A 12 8.02 1.43 18.98
CA ARG A 12 6.86 2.18 19.48
C ARG A 12 5.67 1.95 18.57
N SER A 13 4.54 1.56 19.15
CA SER A 13 3.26 1.56 18.42
C SER A 13 2.88 3.00 18.09
N ILE A 14 2.73 3.29 16.80
CA ILE A 14 2.31 4.61 16.30
C ILE A 14 0.87 4.60 15.77
N GLY A 15 0.16 3.49 15.99
CA GLY A 15 -1.24 3.33 15.63
C GLY A 15 -1.50 2.17 14.68
N GLU A 16 -2.71 2.14 14.13
CA GLU A 16 -3.14 1.16 13.15
C GLU A 16 -3.40 1.83 11.81
N PHE A 17 -2.94 1.19 10.75
CA PHE A 17 -3.28 1.57 9.40
C PHE A 17 -4.18 0.53 8.76
N ARG A 18 -5.06 0.97 7.88
CA ARG A 18 -5.96 0.08 7.14
C ARG A 18 -5.43 -0.09 5.73
N VAL A 19 -5.08 -1.31 5.40
CA VAL A 19 -4.81 -1.70 4.01
C VAL A 19 -6.14 -1.95 3.33
N ASP A 20 -6.28 -1.44 2.11
CA ASP A 20 -7.49 -1.66 1.30
C ASP A 20 -7.74 -3.15 1.09
N ILE A 21 -6.74 -3.85 0.53
CA ILE A 21 -6.83 -5.28 0.25
C ILE A 21 -5.47 -5.95 0.52
N LEU A 22 -5.51 -7.02 1.30
CA LEU A 22 -4.41 -7.96 1.45
C LEU A 22 -4.80 -9.30 0.82
N VAL A 23 -4.05 -9.73 -0.18
CA VAL A 23 -4.30 -11.00 -0.90
C VAL A 23 -3.39 -12.08 -0.35
N LYS A 24 -3.98 -13.15 0.17
CA LYS A 24 -3.29 -14.34 0.70
C LYS A 24 -2.16 -14.04 1.71
N ASN A 25 -2.24 -12.92 2.44
CA ASN A 25 -1.15 -12.42 3.31
C ASN A 25 0.21 -12.24 2.61
N ILE A 26 0.22 -12.02 1.29
CA ILE A 26 1.45 -11.93 0.48
C ILE A 26 1.50 -10.59 -0.29
N VAL A 27 0.38 -10.18 -0.88
CA VAL A 27 0.31 -9.00 -1.75
C VAL A 27 -0.58 -7.94 -1.12
N VAL A 28 -0.01 -6.75 -0.91
CA VAL A 28 -0.71 -5.55 -0.46
C VAL A 28 -1.21 -4.78 -1.68
N LEU A 29 -2.50 -4.47 -1.76
CA LEU A 29 -3.05 -3.56 -2.75
C LEU A 29 -3.44 -2.26 -2.07
N GLU A 30 -2.97 -1.14 -2.62
CA GLU A 30 -3.35 0.23 -2.24
C GLU A 30 -4.06 0.86 -3.44
N LEU A 31 -5.31 1.29 -3.27
CA LEU A 31 -6.14 1.81 -4.35
C LEU A 31 -6.27 3.34 -4.25
N LYS A 32 -6.12 4.03 -5.38
CA LYS A 32 -6.28 5.50 -5.48
C LYS A 32 -7.17 5.86 -6.66
N SER A 33 -7.76 7.05 -6.61
CA SER A 33 -8.49 7.65 -7.72
C SER A 33 -8.20 9.15 -7.75
N VAL A 34 -6.95 9.51 -8.04
CA VAL A 34 -6.42 10.87 -7.92
C VAL A 34 -5.75 11.31 -9.22
N GLU A 35 -5.93 12.58 -9.59
CA GLU A 35 -5.42 13.11 -10.86
C GLU A 35 -3.89 13.18 -10.90
N ARG A 36 -3.27 13.57 -9.77
CA ARG A 36 -1.81 13.66 -9.65
C ARG A 36 -1.29 12.60 -8.71
N HIS A 37 -0.20 11.97 -9.12
CA HIS A 37 0.52 11.04 -8.28
C HIS A 37 1.30 11.79 -7.19
N ASP A 38 1.21 11.30 -5.95
CA ASP A 38 1.98 11.79 -4.81
C ASP A 38 2.97 10.69 -4.37
N PRO A 39 4.27 10.97 -4.29
CA PRO A 39 5.26 10.05 -3.73
C PRO A 39 4.90 9.51 -2.34
N LEU A 40 4.07 10.23 -1.57
CA LEU A 40 3.55 9.80 -0.28
C LEU A 40 2.76 8.48 -0.38
N PHE A 41 2.07 8.22 -1.50
CA PHE A 41 1.34 6.96 -1.69
C PHE A 41 2.27 5.75 -1.72
N GLU A 42 3.45 5.90 -2.32
CA GLU A 42 4.48 4.85 -2.33
C GLU A 42 5.11 4.69 -0.96
N ALA A 43 5.41 5.79 -0.26
CA ALA A 43 5.93 5.75 1.09
C ALA A 43 4.97 5.06 2.07
N GLN A 44 3.66 5.30 1.93
CA GLN A 44 2.60 4.62 2.67
C GLN A 44 2.62 3.11 2.36
N LEU A 45 2.61 2.72 1.08
CA LEU A 45 2.67 1.32 0.69
C LEU A 45 3.93 0.61 1.21
N LEU A 46 5.10 1.24 1.11
CA LEU A 46 6.36 0.73 1.65
C LEU A 46 6.28 0.54 3.17
N SER A 47 5.59 1.42 3.89
CA SER A 47 5.40 1.28 5.33
C SER A 47 4.58 0.03 5.66
N TYR A 48 3.54 -0.27 4.88
CA TYR A 48 2.76 -1.50 5.04
C TYR A 48 3.55 -2.76 4.74
N LEU A 49 4.35 -2.74 3.68
CA LEU A 49 5.21 -3.85 3.34
C LEU A 49 6.20 -4.14 4.49
N LYS A 50 6.81 -3.10 5.07
CA LYS A 50 7.76 -3.25 6.20
C LYS A 50 7.07 -3.72 7.48
N SER A 51 6.00 -3.04 7.90
CA SER A 51 5.32 -3.36 9.17
C SER A 51 4.58 -4.68 9.15
N GLY A 52 4.04 -5.08 7.99
CA GLY A 52 3.33 -6.34 7.80
C GLY A 52 4.21 -7.52 7.38
N ASN A 53 5.52 -7.31 7.20
CA ASN A 53 6.46 -8.28 6.65
C ASN A 53 5.98 -8.87 5.30
N TYR A 54 5.45 -8.01 4.43
CA TYR A 54 4.99 -8.36 3.08
C TYR A 54 6.02 -7.95 2.04
N ARG A 55 6.17 -8.76 1.00
CA ARG A 55 7.25 -8.57 0.00
C ARG A 55 6.82 -7.82 -1.25
N VAL A 56 5.52 -7.82 -1.56
CA VAL A 56 4.99 -7.25 -2.81
C VAL A 56 3.83 -6.31 -2.52
N GLY A 57 3.92 -5.10 -3.06
CA GLY A 57 2.85 -4.11 -3.05
C GLY A 57 2.46 -3.68 -4.46
N LEU A 58 1.16 -3.48 -4.69
CA LEU A 58 0.63 -2.85 -5.90
C LEU A 58 -0.13 -1.58 -5.51
N LEU A 59 0.37 -0.44 -5.97
CA LEU A 59 -0.37 0.81 -5.94
C LEU A 59 -1.14 0.93 -7.26
N ILE A 60 -2.46 1.07 -7.18
CA ILE A 60 -3.34 1.12 -8.36
C ILE A 60 -4.12 2.43 -8.34
N ASN A 61 -3.78 3.35 -9.22
CA ASN A 61 -4.54 4.56 -9.46
C ASN A 61 -5.54 4.36 -10.60
N PHE A 62 -6.83 4.43 -10.30
CA PHE A 62 -7.91 4.30 -11.27
C PHE A 62 -8.19 5.56 -12.08
N ASN A 63 -7.66 6.72 -11.67
CA ASN A 63 -7.81 7.95 -12.43
C ASN A 63 -6.79 8.03 -13.57
N THR A 64 -6.90 7.09 -14.51
CA THR A 64 -6.07 7.01 -15.70
C THR A 64 -6.89 6.44 -16.86
N ARG A 65 -6.56 6.84 -18.10
CA ARG A 65 -7.25 6.34 -19.29
C ARG A 65 -7.08 4.82 -19.48
N LEU A 66 -5.92 4.28 -19.12
CA LEU A 66 -5.61 2.86 -19.24
C LEU A 66 -5.07 2.36 -17.90
N LEU A 67 -5.72 1.37 -17.29
CA LEU A 67 -5.38 0.88 -15.96
C LEU A 67 -3.90 0.47 -15.82
N LYS A 68 -3.31 -0.12 -16.85
CA LYS A 68 -1.90 -0.51 -16.87
C LYS A 68 -0.93 0.66 -16.58
N ASN A 69 -1.34 1.89 -16.88
CA ASN A 69 -0.54 3.10 -16.63
C ASN A 69 -0.69 3.61 -15.19
N GLY A 70 -1.73 3.16 -14.48
CA GLY A 70 -1.99 3.51 -13.08
C GLY A 70 -1.46 2.49 -12.08
N ILE A 71 -0.85 1.39 -12.55
CA ILE A 71 -0.31 0.34 -11.69
C ILE A 71 1.17 0.60 -11.47
N LYS A 72 1.57 0.67 -10.19
CA LYS A 72 2.97 0.67 -9.77
C LYS A 72 3.23 -0.50 -8.82
N ARG A 73 4.24 -1.31 -9.14
CA ARG A 73 4.68 -2.43 -8.33
C ARG A 73 5.88 -2.03 -7.48
N LEU A 74 5.81 -2.28 -6.18
CA LEU A 74 6.92 -2.10 -5.23
C LEU A 74 7.31 -3.46 -4.65
N ILE A 75 8.62 -3.66 -4.44
CA ILE A 75 9.20 -4.88 -3.88
C ILE A 75 10.16 -4.47 -2.76
N LEU A 76 10.05 -5.13 -1.60
CA LEU A 76 11.01 -5.06 -0.50
C LEU A 76 12.02 -6.21 -0.54
#